data_AF-A0A1C5LZW9-F1
#
_entry.id   AF-A0A1C5LZW9-F1
#
_cell.length_a   1.000
_cell.length_b   1.000
_cell.length_c   1.000
_cell.angle_alpha   90.00
_cell.angle_beta   90.00
_cell.angle_gamma   90.00
#
_symmetry.space_group_name_H-M   'P 1'
#
loop_
_entity.id
_entity.type
_entity.pdbx_description
1 polymer ?
#
loop_
_entity_poly.entity_id
_entity_poly.type
_entity_poly.pdbx_seq_one_letter_code
_entity_poly.pdbx_strand_id
1 'polypeptide(L)'
;MDIREALLELVNSESVRYSYMAIEKIIIVMMRDYLKAQNKRLLAENEVMHRISDMILPDGIDNEDGCIAAEIKLYRHKQMSLRLIYDTIGRFSINRGEINKLLLIVVNELPEGIRNRIEEKKKQLNFELTIWDIDDLIRIFSNNENLFVETYNNLNTVLLRDTINDGILRNNSTYLEKRKKYVEQLHVQYENDNIVLFLGAGASNEAKIATWDTLISELFVALIDKQLIANHIQIEKKDKKKIVKEVINQNGNSPLLQTRFLRNGFENDFEELVREILYKNAVESSDLLEEIGQLCIPNRGKLGVRAIINYNFDDLVEKNLKRLRVKYHSIYGEGMIPDADELGIYHVHGFLPQEKENYENLTKSLLVFSEEGYHKLMLEPYNWANISQLNYMINNTCLFIGLSMTDPNMRRLLEIAAQKRTENDSDCQHYAIMRRFRMKESAEVDSIKSFERVNETLQESFFKELGVNVIWIDEFSEIPAILKQIKGNYESY
;
A
#
# COMPACT_ATOMS: atom_id res chain seq x y z
N MET A 1 9.27 10.49 -34.41
CA MET A 1 9.24 10.71 -32.95
C MET A 1 10.68 10.75 -32.51
N ASP A 2 11.14 11.83 -31.88
CA ASP A 2 12.52 11.89 -31.38
C ASP A 2 12.62 10.98 -30.14
N ILE A 3 13.53 10.00 -30.19
CA ILE A 3 13.74 9.02 -29.11
C ILE A 3 14.20 9.71 -27.83
N ARG A 4 15.07 10.72 -27.95
CA ARG A 4 15.60 11.46 -26.80
C ARG A 4 14.48 12.22 -26.11
N GLU A 5 13.68 12.98 -26.88
CA GLU A 5 12.57 13.75 -26.33
C GLU A 5 11.56 12.84 -25.64
N ALA A 6 11.19 11.71 -26.28
CA ALA A 6 10.25 10.74 -25.73
C ALA A 6 10.74 10.12 -24.40
N LEU A 7 12.02 9.76 -24.29
CA LEU A 7 12.58 9.25 -23.03
C LEU A 7 12.60 10.32 -21.94
N LEU A 8 12.97 11.55 -22.27
CA LEU A 8 12.97 12.66 -21.31
C LEU A 8 11.55 13.05 -20.87
N GLU A 9 10.56 12.93 -21.75
CA GLU A 9 9.15 13.12 -21.42
C GLU A 9 8.69 12.11 -20.35
N LEU A 10 9.04 10.82 -20.53
CA LEU A 10 8.75 9.79 -19.55
C LEU A 10 9.46 10.05 -18.23
N VAL A 11 10.73 10.48 -18.22
CA VAL A 11 11.46 10.80 -16.98
C VAL A 11 10.76 11.90 -16.18
N ASN A 12 10.18 12.88 -16.89
CA ASN A 12 9.54 14.06 -16.31
C ASN A 12 8.03 13.91 -16.03
N SER A 13 7.44 12.72 -16.19
CA SER A 13 6.01 12.50 -15.96
C SER A 13 5.58 12.84 -14.52
N GLU A 14 4.28 13.06 -14.26
CA GLU A 14 3.82 13.36 -12.89
C GLU A 14 4.07 12.19 -11.91
N SER A 15 3.87 10.95 -12.36
CA SER A 15 4.08 9.74 -11.54
C SER A 15 5.49 9.17 -11.71
N VAL A 16 6.34 9.37 -10.69
CA VAL A 16 7.73 8.85 -10.68
C VAL A 16 7.78 7.33 -10.83
N ARG A 17 6.84 6.60 -10.21
CA ARG A 17 6.78 5.15 -10.27
C ARG A 17 6.37 4.65 -11.65
N TYR A 18 5.36 5.28 -12.25
CA TYR A 18 4.97 5.00 -13.62
C TYR A 18 6.13 5.30 -14.58
N SER A 19 6.83 6.44 -14.42
CA SER A 19 8.03 6.76 -15.20
C SER A 19 9.06 5.63 -15.14
N TYR A 20 9.37 5.13 -13.93
CA TYR A 20 10.34 4.05 -13.75
C TYR A 20 9.88 2.77 -14.47
N MET A 21 8.65 2.31 -14.21
CA MET A 21 8.11 1.10 -14.83
C MET A 21 8.05 1.19 -16.36
N ALA A 22 7.61 2.33 -16.90
CA ALA A 22 7.52 2.56 -18.34
C ALA A 22 8.91 2.57 -19.00
N ILE A 23 9.87 3.29 -18.41
CA ILE A 23 11.24 3.40 -18.93
C ILE A 23 11.95 2.05 -18.85
N GLU A 24 11.88 1.39 -17.69
CA GLU A 24 12.44 0.06 -17.47
C GLU A 24 11.90 -0.90 -18.53
N LYS A 25 10.58 -0.88 -18.75
CA LYS A 25 9.94 -1.75 -19.74
C LYS A 25 10.43 -1.47 -21.16
N ILE A 26 10.51 -0.21 -21.58
CA ILE A 26 11.04 0.16 -22.91
C ILE A 26 12.45 -0.35 -23.07
N ILE A 27 13.32 -0.10 -22.08
CA ILE A 27 14.72 -0.54 -22.13
C ILE A 27 14.78 -2.07 -22.24
N ILE A 28 14.02 -2.81 -21.45
CA ILE A 28 13.98 -4.28 -21.51
C ILE A 28 13.51 -4.77 -22.90
N VAL A 29 12.44 -4.20 -23.47
CA VAL A 29 11.95 -4.61 -24.81
C VAL A 29 13.01 -4.35 -25.88
N MET A 30 13.57 -3.14 -25.90
CA MET A 30 14.56 -2.74 -26.90
C MET A 30 15.88 -3.51 -26.74
N MET A 31 16.32 -3.76 -25.50
CA MET A 31 17.51 -4.56 -25.21
C MET A 31 17.32 -6.01 -25.64
N ARG A 32 16.13 -6.57 -25.44
CA ARG A 32 15.81 -7.94 -25.86
C ARG A 32 15.85 -8.07 -27.39
N ASP A 33 15.35 -7.08 -28.11
CA ASP A 33 15.45 -7.03 -29.59
C ASP A 33 16.91 -6.89 -30.06
N TYR A 34 17.65 -5.96 -29.44
CA TYR A 34 19.05 -5.71 -29.75
C TYR A 34 19.95 -6.93 -29.55
N LEU A 35 19.82 -7.61 -28.41
CA LEU A 35 20.59 -8.82 -28.12
C LEU A 35 20.17 -9.99 -29.01
N LYS A 36 18.88 -10.10 -29.33
CA LYS A 36 18.38 -11.13 -30.25
C LYS A 36 18.98 -10.97 -31.65
N ALA A 37 19.17 -9.75 -32.14
CA ALA A 37 19.87 -9.48 -33.40
C ALA A 37 21.34 -9.97 -33.38
N GLN A 38 21.93 -10.10 -32.19
CA GLN A 38 23.28 -10.62 -31.96
C GLN A 38 23.30 -12.13 -31.61
N ASN A 39 22.16 -12.82 -31.65
CA ASN A 39 21.99 -14.18 -31.13
C ASN A 39 22.38 -14.35 -29.64
N LYS A 40 22.24 -13.28 -28.84
CA LYS A 40 22.46 -13.28 -27.39
C LYS A 40 21.13 -13.26 -26.65
N ARG A 41 21.09 -13.81 -25.43
CA ARG A 41 19.88 -13.87 -24.60
C ARG A 41 19.84 -12.75 -23.55
N LEU A 42 18.62 -12.43 -23.11
CA LEU A 42 18.34 -11.54 -21.99
C LEU A 42 17.34 -12.22 -21.05
N LEU A 43 17.67 -12.24 -19.76
CA LEU A 43 16.79 -12.68 -18.69
C LEU A 43 16.37 -11.45 -17.88
N ALA A 44 15.07 -11.14 -17.83
CA ALA A 44 14.56 -9.99 -17.05
C ALA A 44 14.35 -10.36 -15.57
N GLU A 45 14.18 -9.38 -14.66
CA GLU A 45 14.02 -9.59 -13.21
C GLU A 45 13.00 -10.71 -12.87
N ASN A 46 11.88 -10.78 -13.60
CA ASN A 46 10.82 -11.77 -13.36
C ASN A 46 11.17 -13.20 -13.80
N GLU A 47 12.24 -13.37 -14.58
CA GLU A 47 12.71 -14.66 -15.12
C GLU A 47 13.86 -15.27 -14.28
N VAL A 48 14.33 -14.57 -13.24
CA VAL A 48 15.49 -14.99 -12.42
C VAL A 48 15.08 -15.22 -10.95
N MET A 49 15.46 -16.37 -10.38
CA MET A 49 15.15 -16.74 -8.99
C MET A 49 15.80 -15.82 -7.93
N HIS A 50 16.88 -15.12 -8.29
CA HIS A 50 17.60 -14.20 -7.43
C HIS A 50 17.62 -12.81 -8.06
N ARG A 51 16.92 -11.86 -7.44
CA ARG A 51 16.82 -10.44 -7.84
C ARG A 51 18.13 -9.69 -7.57
N ILE A 52 19.16 -9.99 -8.34
CA ILE A 52 20.46 -9.30 -8.22
C ILE A 52 20.45 -7.99 -9.02
N SER A 53 19.73 -7.96 -10.15
CA SER A 53 19.66 -6.81 -11.07
C SER A 53 18.37 -6.86 -11.92
N ASP A 54 18.02 -5.74 -12.56
CA ASP A 54 16.81 -5.62 -13.38
C ASP A 54 16.86 -6.54 -14.63
N MET A 55 18.07 -6.78 -15.16
CA MET A 55 18.34 -7.70 -16.26
C MET A 55 19.63 -8.49 -16.03
N ILE A 56 19.70 -9.71 -16.58
CA ILE A 56 20.92 -10.51 -16.69
C ILE A 56 21.14 -10.86 -18.17
N LEU A 57 22.35 -10.57 -18.65
CA LEU A 57 22.82 -10.84 -20.00
C LEU A 57 23.82 -12.00 -19.93
N PRO A 58 23.37 -13.27 -19.98
CA PRO A 58 24.25 -14.42 -19.77
C PRO A 58 25.34 -14.56 -20.83
N ASP A 59 25.06 -14.14 -22.06
CA ASP A 59 25.94 -14.27 -23.22
C ASP A 59 26.72 -12.96 -23.51
N GLY A 60 26.63 -11.97 -22.60
CA GLY A 60 27.26 -10.65 -22.74
C GLY A 60 26.50 -9.71 -23.68
N ILE A 61 27.18 -8.68 -24.20
CA ILE A 61 26.62 -7.69 -25.13
C ILE A 61 27.69 -7.21 -26.11
N ASP A 62 27.33 -7.01 -27.38
CA ASP A 62 28.23 -6.61 -28.45
C ASP A 62 29.44 -7.56 -28.54
N ASN A 63 30.65 -7.02 -28.45
CA ASN A 63 31.89 -7.79 -28.42
C ASN A 63 32.32 -8.21 -27.00
N GLU A 64 31.59 -7.81 -25.96
CA GLU A 64 31.86 -8.23 -24.60
C GLU A 64 31.17 -9.57 -24.32
N ASP A 65 31.98 -10.58 -24.02
CA ASP A 65 31.52 -11.91 -23.63
C ASP A 65 31.46 -12.07 -22.10
N GLY A 66 30.66 -13.04 -21.65
CA GLY A 66 30.48 -13.37 -20.24
C GLY A 66 29.21 -12.78 -19.63
N CYS A 67 28.80 -13.31 -18.48
CA CYS A 67 27.57 -12.91 -17.81
C CYS A 67 27.66 -11.48 -17.26
N ILE A 68 26.75 -10.60 -17.69
CA ILE A 68 26.65 -9.21 -17.25
C ILE A 68 25.33 -9.01 -16.50
N ALA A 69 25.39 -8.47 -15.28
CA ALA A 69 24.21 -7.95 -14.60
C ALA A 69 23.97 -6.51 -15.07
N ALA A 70 22.75 -6.17 -15.47
CA ALA A 70 22.40 -4.82 -15.87
C ALA A 70 21.34 -4.21 -14.97
N GLU A 71 21.58 -2.98 -14.54
CA GLU A 71 20.71 -2.25 -13.62
C GLU A 71 20.36 -0.87 -14.19
N ILE A 72 19.07 -0.56 -14.21
CA ILE A 72 18.49 0.64 -14.78
C ILE A 72 18.28 1.64 -13.65
N LYS A 73 18.78 2.85 -13.84
CA LYS A 73 18.63 3.95 -12.88
C LYS A 73 18.20 5.22 -13.59
N LEU A 74 17.31 5.96 -12.94
CA LEU A 74 16.87 7.29 -13.36
C LEU A 74 16.92 8.23 -12.17
N TYR A 75 17.16 9.51 -12.42
CA TYR A 75 17.11 10.56 -11.40
C TYR A 75 16.41 11.80 -11.94
N ARG A 76 15.59 12.46 -11.12
CA ARG A 76 15.01 13.77 -11.48
C ARG A 76 15.91 14.94 -11.11
N HIS A 77 16.72 14.78 -10.06
CA HIS A 77 17.61 15.82 -9.56
C HIS A 77 19.08 15.47 -9.80
N LYS A 78 19.79 16.33 -10.55
CA LYS A 78 21.20 16.12 -10.96
C LYS A 78 22.15 15.86 -9.77
N GLN A 79 21.90 16.50 -8.63
CA GLN A 79 22.73 16.38 -7.43
C GLN A 79 22.69 14.97 -6.79
N MET A 80 21.65 14.18 -7.07
CA MET A 80 21.43 12.85 -6.49
C MET A 80 22.02 11.71 -7.32
N SER A 81 22.40 11.97 -8.56
CA SER A 81 22.96 10.99 -9.51
C SER A 81 24.12 10.19 -8.90
N LEU A 82 25.09 10.87 -8.26
CA LEU A 82 26.27 10.22 -7.68
C LEU A 82 25.93 9.29 -6.52
N ARG A 83 25.03 9.69 -5.62
CA ARG A 83 24.65 8.88 -4.46
C ARG A 83 23.96 7.60 -4.93
N LEU A 84 22.97 7.74 -5.81
CA LEU A 84 22.24 6.61 -6.38
C LEU A 84 23.16 5.61 -7.09
N ILE A 85 24.13 6.12 -7.87
CA ILE A 85 25.13 5.30 -8.56
C ILE A 85 26.02 4.57 -7.55
N TYR A 86 26.53 5.26 -6.52
CA TYR A 86 27.38 4.63 -5.50
C TYR A 86 26.64 3.61 -4.64
N ASP A 87 25.39 3.88 -4.27
CA ASP A 87 24.56 2.95 -3.51
C ASP A 87 24.28 1.68 -4.35
N THR A 88 24.05 1.84 -5.66
CA THR A 88 23.86 0.71 -6.59
C THR A 88 25.14 -0.13 -6.73
N ILE A 89 26.29 0.52 -6.95
CA ILE A 89 27.60 -0.13 -6.99
C ILE A 89 27.88 -0.89 -5.69
N GLY A 90 27.55 -0.29 -4.53
CA GLY A 90 27.71 -0.91 -3.22
C GLY A 90 26.83 -2.15 -3.05
N ARG A 91 25.54 -2.06 -3.38
CA ARG A 91 24.59 -3.19 -3.33
C ARG A 91 25.05 -4.34 -4.22
N PHE A 92 25.45 -4.04 -5.46
CA PHE A 92 25.98 -5.05 -6.36
C PHE A 92 27.24 -5.70 -5.80
N SER A 93 28.19 -4.93 -5.27
CA SER A 93 29.42 -5.48 -4.67
C SER A 93 29.15 -6.52 -3.57
N ILE A 94 28.04 -6.40 -2.84
CA ILE A 94 27.65 -7.31 -1.75
C ILE A 94 26.87 -8.51 -2.30
N ASN A 95 25.97 -8.30 -3.27
CA ASN A 95 24.98 -9.28 -3.72
C ASN A 95 25.31 -9.99 -5.04
N ARG A 96 26.40 -9.61 -5.73
CA ARG A 96 26.73 -10.07 -7.10
C ARG A 96 26.88 -11.58 -7.28
N GLY A 97 27.10 -12.34 -6.20
CA GLY A 97 27.42 -13.76 -6.29
C GLY A 97 28.65 -14.01 -7.17
N GLU A 98 28.48 -14.78 -8.24
CA GLU A 98 29.54 -15.12 -9.20
C GLU A 98 29.67 -14.11 -10.36
N ILE A 99 28.75 -13.15 -10.50
CA ILE A 99 28.73 -12.19 -11.60
C ILE A 99 29.77 -11.09 -11.34
N ASN A 100 30.73 -10.92 -12.25
CA ASN A 100 31.82 -9.95 -12.10
C ASN A 100 31.71 -8.73 -13.04
N LYS A 101 30.62 -8.59 -13.78
CA LYS A 101 30.37 -7.46 -14.69
C LYS A 101 29.03 -6.80 -14.38
N LEU A 102 29.05 -5.48 -14.22
CA LEU A 102 27.88 -4.65 -13.99
C LEU A 102 27.74 -3.63 -15.13
N LEU A 103 26.59 -3.63 -15.79
CA LEU A 103 26.16 -2.60 -16.74
C LEU A 103 25.15 -1.68 -16.05
N LEU A 104 25.55 -0.46 -15.72
CA LEU A 104 24.66 0.53 -15.13
C LEU A 104 24.10 1.45 -16.21
N ILE A 105 22.80 1.32 -16.48
CA ILE A 105 22.08 2.11 -17.49
C ILE A 105 21.46 3.31 -16.79
N VAL A 106 21.99 4.51 -17.06
CA VAL A 106 21.48 5.77 -16.53
C VAL A 106 20.68 6.47 -17.61
N VAL A 107 19.38 6.64 -17.40
CA VAL A 107 18.46 7.15 -18.44
C VAL A 107 18.64 8.66 -18.69
N ASN A 108 19.20 9.37 -17.71
CA ASN A 108 19.46 10.79 -17.80
C ASN A 108 20.83 11.09 -18.44
N GLU A 109 20.99 12.31 -18.95
CA GLU A 109 22.31 12.83 -19.31
C GLU A 109 23.24 12.87 -18.09
N LEU A 110 24.42 12.27 -18.22
CA LEU A 110 25.48 12.27 -17.21
C LEU A 110 26.48 13.42 -17.49
N PRO A 111 26.53 14.47 -16.64
CA PRO A 111 27.53 15.53 -16.79
C PRO A 111 28.96 15.00 -16.68
N GLU A 112 29.90 15.59 -17.42
CA GLU A 112 31.31 15.17 -17.45
C GLU A 112 31.95 15.08 -16.04
N GLY A 113 31.62 16.02 -15.15
CA GLY A 113 32.15 15.99 -13.78
C GLY A 113 31.72 14.77 -12.97
N ILE A 114 30.51 14.22 -13.23
CA ILE A 114 30.03 12.99 -12.61
C ILE A 114 30.71 11.78 -13.27
N ARG A 115 30.80 11.77 -14.61
CA ARG A 115 31.49 10.72 -15.37
C ARG A 115 32.94 10.53 -14.88
N ASN A 116 33.68 11.62 -14.69
CA ASN A 116 35.06 11.59 -14.18
C ASN A 116 35.17 10.96 -12.79
N ARG A 117 34.26 11.30 -11.86
CA ARG A 117 34.23 10.72 -10.51
C ARG A 117 33.91 9.23 -10.52
N ILE A 118 33.09 8.79 -11.47
CA ILE A 118 32.76 7.37 -11.59
C ILE A 118 33.95 6.59 -12.20
N GLU A 119 34.66 7.16 -13.17
CA GLU A 119 35.89 6.58 -13.73
C GLU A 119 36.99 6.43 -12.66
N GLU A 120 37.13 7.41 -11.76
CA GLU A 120 38.01 7.26 -10.58
C GLU A 120 37.57 6.12 -9.68
N LYS A 121 36.26 5.99 -9.41
CA LYS A 121 35.72 4.93 -8.58
C LYS A 121 35.90 3.56 -9.22
N LYS A 122 35.73 3.45 -10.55
CA LYS A 122 35.88 2.22 -11.33
C LYS A 122 37.24 1.55 -11.13
N LYS A 123 38.31 2.34 -10.96
CA LYS A 123 39.67 1.84 -10.67
C LYS A 123 39.82 1.14 -9.31
N GLN A 124 38.90 1.39 -8.38
CA GLN A 124 38.91 0.84 -7.03
C GLN A 124 37.98 -0.37 -6.87
N LEU A 125 37.19 -0.70 -7.90
CA LEU A 125 36.22 -1.79 -7.84
C LEU A 125 36.91 -3.13 -8.09
N ASN A 126 36.38 -4.16 -7.44
CA ASN A 126 36.78 -5.55 -7.63
C ASN A 126 35.89 -6.29 -8.64
N PHE A 127 35.19 -5.54 -9.51
CA PHE A 127 34.40 -6.00 -10.65
C PHE A 127 34.47 -4.99 -11.79
N GLU A 128 34.10 -5.42 -12.98
CA GLU A 128 34.04 -4.58 -14.16
C GLU A 128 32.73 -3.78 -14.19
N LEU A 129 32.82 -2.46 -14.30
CA LEU A 129 31.68 -1.55 -14.37
C LEU A 129 31.63 -0.85 -15.73
N THR A 130 30.55 -1.04 -16.47
CA THR A 130 30.21 -0.33 -17.71
C THR A 130 29.02 0.57 -17.43
N ILE A 131 29.04 1.80 -17.94
CA ILE A 131 27.96 2.78 -17.73
C ILE A 131 27.48 3.27 -19.06
N TRP A 132 26.16 3.20 -19.23
CA TRP A 132 25.47 3.77 -20.37
C TRP A 132 24.67 4.98 -19.94
N ASP A 133 24.66 6.01 -20.77
CA ASP A 133 23.75 7.14 -20.60
C ASP A 133 22.68 7.18 -21.69
N ILE A 134 21.94 8.29 -21.75
CA ILE A 134 20.89 8.49 -22.75
C ILE A 134 21.39 8.36 -24.20
N ASP A 135 22.65 8.70 -24.48
CA ASP A 135 23.19 8.65 -25.84
C ASP A 135 23.45 7.20 -26.27
N ASP A 136 23.93 6.36 -25.36
CA ASP A 136 24.06 4.92 -25.58
C ASP A 136 22.69 4.27 -25.81
N LEU A 137 21.67 4.67 -25.06
CA LEU A 137 20.29 4.20 -25.25
C LEU A 137 19.73 4.60 -26.61
N ILE A 138 19.91 5.85 -27.03
CA ILE A 138 19.48 6.34 -28.35
C ILE A 138 20.15 5.52 -29.45
N ARG A 139 21.46 5.28 -29.35
CA ARG A 139 22.21 4.48 -30.33
C ARG A 139 21.59 3.08 -30.50
N ILE A 140 21.18 2.45 -29.40
CA ILE A 140 20.59 1.11 -29.44
C ILE A 140 19.18 1.15 -29.99
N PHE A 141 18.38 2.13 -29.56
CA PHE A 141 16.97 2.21 -29.94
C PHE A 141 16.81 2.59 -31.42
N SER A 142 17.76 3.34 -31.98
CA SER A 142 17.84 3.65 -33.41
C SER A 142 18.03 2.41 -34.30
N ASN A 143 18.48 1.27 -33.77
CA ASN A 143 18.55 0.04 -34.57
C ASN A 143 17.17 -0.48 -34.98
N ASN A 144 16.13 -0.16 -34.21
CA ASN A 144 14.76 -0.56 -34.50
C ASN A 144 13.76 0.52 -34.03
N GLU A 145 13.78 1.67 -34.70
CA GLU A 145 12.91 2.81 -34.36
C GLU A 145 11.43 2.45 -34.40
N ASN A 146 11.02 1.57 -35.32
CA ASN A 146 9.62 1.14 -35.43
C ASN A 146 9.16 0.42 -34.15
N LEU A 147 9.97 -0.50 -33.62
CA LEU A 147 9.65 -1.20 -32.37
C LEU A 147 9.60 -0.23 -31.18
N PHE A 148 10.50 0.75 -31.13
CA PHE A 148 10.46 1.79 -30.10
C PHE A 148 9.17 2.59 -30.15
N VAL A 149 8.78 3.09 -31.34
CA VAL A 149 7.55 3.87 -31.53
C VAL A 149 6.31 3.04 -31.19
N GLU A 150 6.25 1.79 -31.63
CA GLU A 150 5.14 0.88 -31.31
C GLU A 150 5.04 0.64 -29.80
N THR A 151 6.16 0.38 -29.13
CA THR A 151 6.21 0.11 -27.69
C THR A 151 5.83 1.35 -26.89
N TYR A 152 6.38 2.52 -27.24
CA TYR A 152 6.11 3.79 -26.57
C TYR A 152 4.62 4.17 -26.66
N ASN A 153 4.03 4.08 -27.86
CA ASN A 153 2.62 4.42 -28.07
C ASN A 153 1.66 3.43 -27.38
N ASN A 154 2.11 2.21 -27.08
CA ASN A 154 1.30 1.15 -26.47
C ASN A 154 1.79 0.75 -25.07
N LEU A 155 2.52 1.62 -24.36
CA LEU A 155 3.16 1.31 -23.06
C LEU A 155 2.22 0.65 -22.05
N ASN A 156 1.04 1.23 -21.84
CA ASN A 156 0.06 0.71 -20.90
C ASN A 156 -0.39 -0.70 -21.26
N THR A 157 -0.58 -0.97 -22.56
CA THR A 157 -0.95 -2.30 -23.07
C THR A 157 0.18 -3.30 -22.88
N VAL A 158 1.43 -2.88 -23.09
CA VAL A 158 2.62 -3.72 -22.89
C VAL A 158 2.77 -4.07 -21.41
N LEU A 159 2.75 -3.06 -20.52
CA LEU A 159 2.84 -3.24 -19.06
C LEU A 159 1.73 -4.17 -18.54
N LEU A 160 0.49 -3.98 -19.01
CA LEU A 160 -0.63 -4.84 -18.63
C LEU A 160 -0.44 -6.27 -19.11
N ARG A 161 0.01 -6.48 -20.36
CA ARG A 161 0.27 -7.81 -20.91
C ARG A 161 1.37 -8.53 -20.12
N ASP A 162 2.44 -7.83 -19.76
CA ASP A 162 3.52 -8.40 -18.96
C ASP A 162 3.05 -8.80 -17.57
N THR A 163 2.31 -7.91 -16.90
CA THR A 163 1.74 -8.20 -15.57
C THR A 163 0.82 -9.43 -15.61
N ILE A 164 0.05 -9.60 -16.69
CA ILE A 164 -0.77 -10.79 -16.91
C ILE A 164 0.12 -12.03 -17.13
N ASN A 165 1.14 -11.94 -17.99
CA ASN A 165 2.04 -13.06 -18.26
C ASN A 165 2.78 -13.51 -17.00
N ASP A 166 3.26 -12.57 -16.19
CA ASP A 166 3.88 -12.84 -14.89
C ASP A 166 2.91 -13.60 -13.98
N GLY A 167 1.64 -13.18 -13.92
CA GLY A 167 0.59 -13.87 -13.19
C GLY A 167 0.34 -15.29 -13.68
N ILE A 168 0.38 -15.53 -15.00
CA ILE A 168 0.20 -16.87 -15.60
C ILE A 168 1.37 -17.80 -15.23
N LEU A 169 2.60 -17.30 -15.26
CA LEU A 169 3.82 -18.07 -15.01
C LEU A 169 4.11 -18.27 -13.51
N ARG A 170 3.54 -17.44 -12.64
CA ARG A 170 3.79 -17.46 -11.19
C ARG A 170 3.39 -18.77 -10.51
N ASN A 171 4.25 -19.30 -9.66
CA ASN A 171 3.95 -20.47 -8.82
C ASN A 171 2.97 -20.13 -7.69
N ASN A 172 2.10 -21.09 -7.32
CA ASN A 172 1.10 -20.90 -6.26
C ASN A 172 1.69 -20.62 -4.88
N SER A 173 2.93 -21.04 -4.59
CA SER A 173 3.60 -20.83 -3.29
C SER A 173 4.36 -19.51 -3.18
N THR A 174 4.53 -18.76 -4.29
CA THR A 174 5.35 -17.54 -4.34
C THR A 174 4.90 -16.48 -3.33
N TYR A 175 3.60 -16.43 -3.00
CA TYR A 175 3.09 -15.49 -2.01
C TYR A 175 3.58 -15.78 -0.58
N LEU A 176 3.86 -17.04 -0.22
CA LEU A 176 4.39 -17.39 1.10
C LEU A 176 5.82 -16.90 1.27
N GLU A 177 6.64 -17.03 0.23
CA GLU A 177 8.02 -16.50 0.20
C GLU A 177 8.01 -14.97 0.32
N LYS A 178 7.15 -14.29 -0.47
CA LYS A 178 6.97 -12.83 -0.36
C LYS A 178 6.47 -12.43 1.03
N ARG A 179 5.49 -13.16 1.58
CA ARG A 179 4.94 -12.91 2.92
C ARG A 179 6.05 -12.96 3.97
N LYS A 180 6.86 -14.03 3.97
CA LYS A 180 7.99 -14.18 4.90
C LYS A 180 8.97 -13.01 4.78
N LYS A 181 9.38 -12.66 3.56
CA LYS A 181 10.25 -11.50 3.31
C LYS A 181 9.65 -10.20 3.86
N TYR A 182 8.37 -9.94 3.62
CA TYR A 182 7.71 -8.71 4.08
C TYR A 182 7.54 -8.67 5.59
N VAL A 183 7.29 -9.81 6.23
CA VAL A 183 7.24 -9.90 7.70
C VAL A 183 8.61 -9.66 8.31
N GLU A 184 9.69 -10.17 7.73
CA GLU A 184 11.06 -9.89 8.16
C GLU A 184 11.40 -8.39 8.00
N GLN A 185 11.01 -7.77 6.88
CA GLN A 185 11.18 -6.33 6.68
C GLN A 185 10.37 -5.51 7.69
N LEU A 186 9.12 -5.89 7.97
CA LEU A 186 8.30 -5.25 9.00
C LEU A 186 8.92 -5.42 10.39
N HIS A 187 9.46 -6.59 10.72
CA HIS A 187 10.16 -6.81 11.98
C HIS A 187 11.32 -5.81 12.16
N VAL A 188 12.14 -5.62 11.13
CA VAL A 188 13.23 -4.61 11.15
C VAL A 188 12.67 -3.18 11.37
N GLN A 189 11.56 -2.83 10.71
CA GLN A 189 10.95 -1.50 10.92
C GLN A 189 10.33 -1.34 12.31
N TYR A 190 9.80 -2.42 12.89
CA TYR A 190 9.32 -2.45 14.26
C TYR A 190 10.47 -2.23 15.25
N GLU A 191 11.60 -2.90 15.06
CA GLU A 191 12.78 -2.72 15.90
C GLU A 191 13.37 -1.31 15.84
N ASN A 192 13.15 -0.59 14.74
CA ASN A 192 13.62 0.78 14.51
C ASN A 192 12.59 1.85 14.92
N ASP A 193 11.51 1.49 15.63
CA ASP A 193 10.45 2.41 16.07
C ASP A 193 9.80 3.19 14.91
N ASN A 194 9.71 2.54 13.73
CA ASN A 194 9.27 3.17 12.49
C ASN A 194 7.90 2.69 11.98
N ILE A 195 7.19 1.86 12.74
CA ILE A 195 5.87 1.34 12.35
C ILE A 195 4.74 2.25 12.81
N VAL A 196 3.80 2.51 11.90
CA VAL A 196 2.49 3.12 12.18
C VAL A 196 1.40 2.16 11.71
N LEU A 197 0.39 1.91 12.56
CA LEU A 197 -0.72 1.03 12.22
C LEU A 197 -1.85 1.83 11.57
N PHE A 198 -2.45 1.30 10.51
CA PHE A 198 -3.66 1.83 9.88
C PHE A 198 -4.76 0.78 10.02
N LEU A 199 -5.77 1.06 10.84
CA LEU A 199 -6.81 0.11 11.23
C LEU A 199 -8.14 0.46 10.58
N GLY A 200 -8.74 -0.53 9.92
CA GLY A 200 -10.07 -0.42 9.32
C GLY A 200 -11.10 -1.32 9.99
N ALA A 201 -12.31 -1.32 9.43
CA ALA A 201 -13.45 -2.02 10.03
C ALA A 201 -13.21 -3.53 10.20
N GLY A 202 -12.35 -4.12 9.36
CA GLY A 202 -11.95 -5.52 9.48
C GLY A 202 -11.24 -5.85 10.79
N ALA A 203 -10.54 -4.89 11.43
CA ALA A 203 -9.88 -5.10 12.72
C ALA A 203 -10.91 -5.30 13.86
N SER A 204 -12.06 -4.63 13.77
CA SER A 204 -13.15 -4.70 14.75
C SER A 204 -14.24 -5.72 14.40
N ASN A 205 -14.14 -6.39 13.25
CA ASN A 205 -15.22 -7.24 12.72
C ASN A 205 -15.48 -8.49 13.59
N GLU A 206 -14.43 -9.14 14.09
CA GLU A 206 -14.58 -10.32 14.99
C GLU A 206 -15.19 -9.95 16.35
N ALA A 207 -15.01 -8.70 16.77
CA ALA A 207 -15.66 -8.12 17.93
C ALA A 207 -17.15 -7.79 17.68
N LYS A 208 -17.71 -8.19 16.53
CA LYS A 208 -19.14 -8.07 16.18
C LYS A 208 -19.67 -6.64 16.17
N ILE A 209 -18.81 -5.68 15.90
CA ILE A 209 -19.25 -4.30 15.72
C ILE A 209 -20.04 -4.16 14.41
N ALA A 210 -21.02 -3.26 14.39
CA ALA A 210 -21.81 -3.04 13.20
C ALA A 210 -20.93 -2.49 12.06
N THR A 211 -21.01 -3.10 10.88
CA THR A 211 -20.38 -2.55 9.66
C THR A 211 -21.09 -1.27 9.25
N TRP A 212 -20.43 -0.44 8.42
CA TRP A 212 -21.02 0.80 7.90
C TRP A 212 -22.39 0.55 7.23
N ASP A 213 -22.50 -0.45 6.36
CA ASP A 213 -23.75 -0.78 5.66
C ASP A 213 -24.87 -1.19 6.62
N THR A 214 -24.51 -1.95 7.65
CA THR A 214 -25.45 -2.38 8.69
C THR A 214 -25.90 -1.20 9.53
N LEU A 215 -24.96 -0.34 9.94
CA LEU A 215 -25.21 0.85 10.74
C LEU A 215 -26.18 1.81 10.02
N ILE A 216 -25.88 2.15 8.76
CA ILE A 216 -26.71 3.05 7.95
C ILE A 216 -28.11 2.45 7.73
N SER A 217 -28.18 1.15 7.43
CA SER A 217 -29.47 0.49 7.18
C SER A 217 -30.33 0.39 8.45
N GLU A 218 -29.74 0.08 9.60
CA GLU A 218 -30.47 0.08 10.88
C GLU A 218 -30.93 1.48 11.27
N LEU A 219 -30.10 2.52 11.06
CA LEU A 219 -30.48 3.92 11.29
C LEU A 219 -31.62 4.37 10.38
N PHE A 220 -31.60 3.97 9.11
CA PHE A 220 -32.65 4.30 8.16
C PHE A 220 -33.99 3.67 8.54
N VAL A 221 -33.96 2.39 8.94
CA VAL A 221 -35.17 1.72 9.44
C VAL A 221 -35.64 2.33 10.75
N ALA A 222 -34.74 2.72 11.65
CA ALA A 222 -35.11 3.43 12.88
C ALA A 222 -35.78 4.78 12.58
N LEU A 223 -35.32 5.50 11.56
CA LEU A 223 -35.90 6.78 11.14
C LEU A 223 -37.33 6.58 10.61
N ILE A 224 -37.49 5.64 9.69
CA ILE A 224 -38.80 5.30 9.11
C ILE A 224 -39.76 4.83 10.20
N ASP A 225 -39.30 3.96 11.09
CA ASP A 225 -40.11 3.46 12.20
C ASP A 225 -40.59 4.59 13.13
N LYS A 226 -39.70 5.54 13.46
CA LYS A 226 -40.06 6.75 14.23
C LYS A 226 -41.17 7.55 13.52
N GLN A 227 -41.06 7.74 12.20
CA GLN A 227 -42.08 8.45 11.42
C GLN A 227 -43.39 7.67 11.26
N LEU A 228 -43.33 6.34 11.13
CA LEU A 228 -44.53 5.50 11.02
C LEU A 228 -45.29 5.42 12.34
N ILE A 229 -44.59 5.33 13.47
CA ILE A 229 -45.20 5.41 14.81
C ILE A 229 -45.92 6.74 15.00
N ALA A 230 -45.30 7.85 14.56
CA ALA A 230 -45.93 9.17 14.58
C ALA A 230 -47.21 9.25 13.73
N ASN A 231 -47.35 8.37 12.73
CA ASN A 231 -48.55 8.24 11.89
C ASN A 231 -49.44 7.04 12.29
N HIS A 232 -49.31 6.52 13.51
CA HIS A 232 -50.09 5.39 14.05
C HIS A 232 -49.95 4.05 13.30
N ILE A 233 -48.84 3.83 12.60
CA ILE A 233 -48.50 2.57 11.94
C ILE A 233 -47.43 1.85 12.77
N GLN A 234 -47.73 0.65 13.27
CA GLN A 234 -46.77 -0.17 14.03
C GLN A 234 -46.17 -1.27 13.15
N ILE A 235 -44.84 -1.36 13.15
CA ILE A 235 -44.11 -2.48 12.52
C ILE A 235 -43.71 -3.50 13.59
N GLU A 236 -44.09 -4.77 13.41
CA GLU A 236 -43.63 -5.85 14.27
C GLU A 236 -42.10 -6.07 14.20
N LYS A 237 -41.48 -6.49 15.31
CA LYS A 237 -40.03 -6.76 15.37
C LYS A 237 -39.54 -7.75 14.29
N LYS A 238 -40.36 -8.73 13.92
CA LYS A 238 -40.03 -9.73 12.90
C LYS A 238 -39.96 -9.10 11.50
N ASP A 239 -40.82 -8.13 11.21
CA ASP A 239 -40.87 -7.46 9.91
C ASP A 239 -39.82 -6.38 9.80
N LYS A 240 -39.45 -5.70 10.90
CA LYS A 240 -38.27 -4.80 10.93
C LYS A 240 -37.01 -5.49 10.44
N LYS A 241 -36.73 -6.72 10.91
CA LYS A 241 -35.55 -7.49 10.47
C LYS A 241 -35.60 -7.83 8.98
N LYS A 242 -36.79 -8.11 8.42
CA LYS A 242 -36.95 -8.34 6.98
C LYS A 242 -36.72 -7.06 6.18
N ILE A 243 -37.26 -5.93 6.64
CA ILE A 243 -37.11 -4.63 5.99
C ILE A 243 -35.64 -4.21 5.97
N VAL A 244 -34.91 -4.31 7.09
CA VAL A 244 -33.46 -4.03 7.12
C VAL A 244 -32.72 -4.87 6.09
N LYS A 245 -33.00 -6.19 6.03
CA LYS A 245 -32.34 -7.09 5.09
C LYS A 245 -32.63 -6.71 3.63
N GLU A 246 -33.85 -6.31 3.31
CA GLU A 246 -34.24 -5.90 1.96
C GLU A 246 -33.66 -4.54 1.57
N VAL A 247 -33.60 -3.59 2.51
CA VAL A 247 -32.97 -2.27 2.33
C VAL A 247 -31.47 -2.41 2.06
N ILE A 248 -30.78 -3.30 2.77
CA ILE A 248 -29.36 -3.62 2.51
C ILE A 248 -29.18 -4.11 1.06
N ASN A 249 -30.04 -5.03 0.62
CA ASN A 249 -29.97 -5.59 -0.73
C ASN A 249 -30.25 -4.57 -1.84
N GLN A 250 -31.19 -3.64 -1.65
CA GLN A 250 -31.53 -2.62 -2.65
C GLN A 250 -30.52 -1.47 -2.69
N ASN A 251 -29.98 -1.08 -1.52
CA ASN A 251 -29.22 0.16 -1.39
C ASN A 251 -27.71 -0.04 -1.19
N GLY A 252 -27.20 -1.28 -1.23
CA GLY A 252 -25.78 -1.62 -1.02
C GLY A 252 -24.78 -0.91 -1.96
N ASN A 253 -25.26 -0.17 -2.97
CA ASN A 253 -24.41 0.55 -3.92
C ASN A 253 -24.10 2.02 -3.52
N SER A 254 -24.82 2.63 -2.58
CA SER A 254 -24.47 3.98 -2.08
C SER A 254 -25.01 4.28 -0.68
N PRO A 255 -24.34 3.78 0.38
CA PRO A 255 -24.68 4.08 1.76
C PRO A 255 -24.59 5.58 2.10
N LEU A 256 -23.67 6.31 1.45
CA LEU A 256 -23.45 7.74 1.70
C LEU A 256 -24.67 8.60 1.35
N LEU A 257 -25.42 8.28 0.29
CA LEU A 257 -26.63 9.03 -0.06
C LEU A 257 -27.71 8.96 1.02
N GLN A 258 -27.77 7.87 1.79
CA GLN A 258 -28.74 7.71 2.88
C GLN A 258 -28.39 8.59 4.08
N THR A 259 -27.10 8.83 4.33
CA THR A 259 -26.64 9.66 5.47
C THR A 259 -27.19 11.08 5.43
N ARG A 260 -27.39 11.63 4.23
CA ARG A 260 -27.97 12.97 4.01
C ARG A 260 -29.39 13.09 4.55
N PHE A 261 -30.18 12.01 4.46
CA PHE A 261 -31.54 11.97 5.02
C PHE A 261 -31.52 11.71 6.53
N LEU A 262 -30.58 10.88 7.00
CA LEU A 262 -30.45 10.51 8.41
C LEU A 262 -30.16 11.72 9.31
N ARG A 263 -29.20 12.57 8.92
CA ARG A 263 -28.81 13.74 9.73
C ARG A 263 -29.93 14.76 9.89
N ASN A 264 -30.80 14.91 8.89
CA ASN A 264 -31.94 15.83 8.95
C ASN A 264 -33.12 15.26 9.74
N GLY A 265 -33.24 13.93 9.87
CA GLY A 265 -34.38 13.29 10.54
C GLY A 265 -34.20 13.04 12.04
N PHE A 266 -32.96 13.12 12.54
CA PHE A 266 -32.64 12.98 13.95
C PHE A 266 -31.89 14.24 14.41
N GLU A 267 -32.57 15.12 15.14
CA GLU A 267 -31.98 16.36 15.66
C GLU A 267 -30.96 16.06 16.78
N ASN A 268 -31.42 15.92 18.03
CA ASN A 268 -30.53 15.85 19.20
C ASN A 268 -30.13 14.42 19.63
N ASP A 269 -30.88 13.39 19.22
CA ASP A 269 -30.68 11.99 19.69
C ASP A 269 -29.83 11.15 18.72
N PHE A 270 -29.32 11.76 17.65
CA PHE A 270 -28.70 11.03 16.55
C PHE A 270 -27.45 10.26 16.99
N GLU A 271 -26.54 10.91 17.71
CA GLU A 271 -25.28 10.31 18.13
C GLU A 271 -25.50 9.16 19.13
N GLU A 272 -26.51 9.27 19.99
CA GLU A 272 -26.85 8.21 20.95
C GLU A 272 -27.41 6.99 20.25
N LEU A 273 -28.30 7.20 19.27
CA LEU A 273 -28.85 6.11 18.46
C LEU A 273 -27.76 5.42 17.63
N VAL A 274 -26.86 6.19 17.00
CA VAL A 274 -25.72 5.65 16.25
C VAL A 274 -24.85 4.79 17.17
N ARG A 275 -24.55 5.27 18.38
CA ARG A 275 -23.78 4.54 19.39
C ARG A 275 -24.50 3.25 19.82
N GLU A 276 -25.79 3.32 20.11
CA GLU A 276 -26.58 2.15 20.51
C GLU A 276 -26.52 1.05 19.45
N ILE A 277 -26.74 1.42 18.18
CA ILE A 277 -26.70 0.48 17.05
C ILE A 277 -25.28 -0.07 16.83
N LEU A 278 -24.26 0.79 16.91
CA LEU A 278 -22.86 0.42 16.68
C LEU A 278 -22.39 -0.65 17.66
N TYR A 279 -22.71 -0.49 18.95
CA TYR A 279 -22.24 -1.37 20.03
C TYR A 279 -23.24 -2.46 20.45
N LYS A 280 -24.42 -2.52 19.83
CA LYS A 280 -25.54 -3.42 20.19
C LYS A 280 -25.18 -4.88 20.45
N ASN A 281 -24.28 -5.44 19.64
CA ASN A 281 -23.81 -6.83 19.74
C ASN A 281 -22.29 -6.92 19.95
N ALA A 282 -21.64 -5.78 20.23
CA ALA A 282 -20.20 -5.69 20.27
C ALA A 282 -19.65 -6.47 21.48
N VAL A 283 -18.49 -7.10 21.27
CA VAL A 283 -17.65 -7.69 22.30
C VAL A 283 -16.46 -6.76 22.49
N GLU A 284 -15.92 -6.67 23.69
CA GLU A 284 -14.85 -5.71 24.01
C GLU A 284 -13.49 -6.06 23.38
N SER A 285 -13.30 -7.29 22.90
CA SER A 285 -12.02 -7.76 22.37
C SER A 285 -12.19 -8.95 21.41
N SER A 286 -11.15 -9.19 20.61
CA SER A 286 -10.95 -10.33 19.74
C SER A 286 -9.46 -10.70 19.73
N ASP A 287 -9.10 -11.87 19.22
CA ASP A 287 -7.70 -12.30 19.12
C ASP A 287 -6.86 -11.29 18.32
N LEU A 288 -7.42 -10.72 17.25
CA LEU A 288 -6.77 -9.68 16.47
C LEU A 288 -6.57 -8.37 17.25
N LEU A 289 -7.58 -7.88 17.96
CA LEU A 289 -7.47 -6.67 18.78
C LEU A 289 -6.48 -6.83 19.93
N GLU A 290 -6.43 -8.03 20.51
CA GLU A 290 -5.46 -8.37 21.54
C GLU A 290 -4.03 -8.36 20.99
N GLU A 291 -3.78 -8.97 19.83
CA GLU A 291 -2.45 -8.95 19.21
C GLU A 291 -2.04 -7.55 18.70
N ILE A 292 -2.98 -6.74 18.22
CA ILE A 292 -2.72 -5.31 17.94
C ILE A 292 -2.27 -4.59 19.21
N GLY A 293 -2.98 -4.82 20.32
CA GLY A 293 -2.61 -4.27 21.62
C GLY A 293 -1.23 -4.76 22.10
N GLN A 294 -0.92 -6.05 21.92
CA GLN A 294 0.39 -6.62 22.23
C GLN A 294 1.50 -5.98 21.40
N LEU A 295 1.28 -5.76 20.10
CA LEU A 295 2.25 -5.11 19.22
C LEU A 295 2.59 -3.69 19.69
N CYS A 296 1.62 -3.00 20.29
CA CYS A 296 1.78 -1.65 20.84
C CYS A 296 2.52 -1.61 22.18
N ILE A 297 2.79 -2.74 22.84
CA ILE A 297 3.58 -2.75 24.08
C ILE A 297 5.05 -2.52 23.72
N PRO A 298 5.66 -1.40 24.17
CA PRO A 298 7.05 -1.10 23.85
C PRO A 298 8.01 -2.08 24.52
N ASN A 299 9.06 -2.45 23.81
CA ASN A 299 10.23 -3.09 24.40
C ASN A 299 11.05 -2.05 25.20
N ARG A 300 11.88 -2.48 26.17
CA ARG A 300 12.64 -1.57 27.03
C ARG A 300 13.46 -0.56 26.21
N GLY A 301 13.19 0.73 26.40
CA GLY A 301 13.91 1.83 25.73
C GLY A 301 13.54 2.05 24.26
N LYS A 302 12.47 1.40 23.76
CA LYS A 302 11.92 1.56 22.41
C LYS A 302 10.49 2.08 22.49
N LEU A 303 10.00 2.66 21.39
CA LEU A 303 8.60 3.07 21.25
C LEU A 303 7.72 1.91 20.74
N GLY A 304 8.28 1.00 19.95
CA GLY A 304 7.51 -0.03 19.25
C GLY A 304 6.66 0.58 18.14
N VAL A 305 5.34 0.58 18.33
CA VAL A 305 4.40 1.26 17.40
C VAL A 305 4.37 2.75 17.72
N ARG A 306 4.59 3.60 16.71
CA ARG A 306 4.67 5.05 16.87
C ARG A 306 3.32 5.73 17.00
N ALA A 307 2.33 5.25 16.25
CA ALA A 307 0.97 5.78 16.25
C ALA A 307 0.00 4.76 15.63
N ILE A 308 -1.29 4.95 15.91
CA ILE A 308 -2.39 4.24 15.27
C ILE A 308 -3.26 5.25 14.53
N ILE A 309 -3.47 5.04 13.23
CA ILE A 309 -4.49 5.73 12.44
C ILE A 309 -5.71 4.81 12.38
N ASN A 310 -6.80 5.20 13.02
CA ASN A 310 -8.02 4.42 13.10
C ASN A 310 -9.10 5.04 12.21
N TYR A 311 -9.63 4.27 11.26
CA TYR A 311 -10.76 4.66 10.42
C TYR A 311 -12.10 4.25 11.04
N ASN A 312 -12.07 3.50 12.14
CA ASN A 312 -13.26 3.06 12.83
C ASN A 312 -13.75 4.13 13.79
N PHE A 313 -15.07 4.18 13.97
CA PHE A 313 -15.71 5.05 14.95
C PHE A 313 -15.57 4.54 16.38
N ASP A 314 -15.17 3.29 16.56
CA ASP A 314 -15.24 2.61 17.85
C ASP A 314 -14.05 2.84 18.78
N ASP A 315 -14.21 2.49 20.05
CA ASP A 315 -13.18 2.57 21.11
C ASP A 315 -12.59 1.20 21.50
N LEU A 316 -12.68 0.18 20.62
CA LEU A 316 -12.23 -1.17 20.96
C LEU A 316 -10.70 -1.26 21.10
N VAL A 317 -9.96 -0.47 20.32
CA VAL A 317 -8.49 -0.40 20.41
C VAL A 317 -8.09 0.17 21.78
N GLU A 318 -8.72 1.26 22.19
CA GLU A 318 -8.54 1.90 23.50
C GLU A 318 -8.81 0.94 24.65
N LYS A 319 -9.92 0.21 24.60
CA LYS A 319 -10.27 -0.79 25.63
C LYS A 319 -9.22 -1.87 25.75
N ASN A 320 -8.68 -2.36 24.63
CA ASN A 320 -7.62 -3.36 24.63
C ASN A 320 -6.30 -2.81 25.17
N LEU A 321 -5.91 -1.60 24.80
CA LEU A 321 -4.71 -0.94 25.33
C LEU A 321 -4.83 -0.66 26.84
N LYS A 322 -5.99 -0.22 27.30
CA LYS A 322 -6.30 -0.03 28.73
C LYS A 322 -6.15 -1.32 29.52
N ARG A 323 -6.66 -2.44 28.98
CA ARG A 323 -6.52 -3.79 29.57
C ARG A 323 -5.05 -4.22 29.69
N LEU A 324 -4.25 -3.90 28.68
CA LEU A 324 -2.80 -4.16 28.63
C LEU A 324 -1.95 -3.13 29.39
N ARG A 325 -2.57 -2.12 30.01
CA ARG A 325 -1.92 -1.02 30.74
C ARG A 325 -0.96 -0.20 29.88
N VAL A 326 -1.25 -0.09 28.59
CA VAL A 326 -0.56 0.82 27.67
C VAL A 326 -1.23 2.19 27.78
N LYS A 327 -0.43 3.24 27.99
CA LYS A 327 -0.94 4.61 27.98
C LYS A 327 -1.21 5.04 26.54
N TYR A 328 -2.35 5.68 26.32
CA TYR A 328 -2.77 6.10 25.00
C TYR A 328 -3.51 7.43 25.08
N HIS A 329 -3.59 8.11 23.93
CA HIS A 329 -4.33 9.35 23.75
C HIS A 329 -5.17 9.25 22.48
N SER A 330 -6.50 9.39 22.60
CA SER A 330 -7.40 9.38 21.43
C SER A 330 -7.49 10.80 20.84
N ILE A 331 -7.00 10.97 19.61
CA ILE A 331 -7.04 12.21 18.83
C ILE A 331 -8.23 12.14 17.86
N TYR A 332 -9.23 12.97 18.10
CA TYR A 332 -10.44 13.09 17.28
C TYR A 332 -10.80 14.54 16.94
N GLY A 333 -9.88 15.48 17.18
CA GLY A 333 -10.07 16.89 16.95
C GLY A 333 -8.75 17.64 16.79
N GLU A 334 -8.84 18.84 16.22
CA GLU A 334 -7.68 19.71 16.02
C GLU A 334 -7.11 20.21 17.36
N GLY A 335 -5.79 20.27 17.47
CA GLY A 335 -5.08 20.74 18.68
C GLY A 335 -4.89 19.70 19.78
N MET A 336 -5.42 18.48 19.61
CA MET A 336 -5.13 17.36 20.51
C MET A 336 -3.76 16.75 20.18
N ILE A 337 -2.89 16.64 21.18
CA ILE A 337 -1.52 16.17 21.03
C ILE A 337 -1.25 15.16 22.15
N PRO A 338 -0.76 13.94 21.83
CA PRO A 338 -0.40 12.95 22.84
C PRO A 338 0.81 13.41 23.66
N ASP A 339 0.86 13.02 24.93
CA ASP A 339 2.07 13.19 25.74
C ASP A 339 3.20 12.26 25.25
N ALA A 340 4.44 12.55 25.64
CA ALA A 340 5.63 11.84 25.14
C ALA A 340 5.67 10.34 25.50
N ASP A 341 4.93 9.91 26.53
CA ASP A 341 4.81 8.51 26.97
C ASP A 341 3.46 7.87 26.60
N GLU A 342 2.63 8.55 25.80
CA GLU A 342 1.33 8.07 25.33
C GLU A 342 1.37 7.67 23.85
N LEU A 343 0.70 6.56 23.52
CA LEU A 343 0.46 6.17 22.14
C LEU A 343 -0.71 6.98 21.55
N GLY A 344 -0.45 7.76 20.51
CA GLY A 344 -1.51 8.51 19.80
C GLY A 344 -2.38 7.61 18.90
N ILE A 345 -3.70 7.67 19.10
CA ILE A 345 -4.72 6.99 18.30
C ILE A 345 -5.55 8.05 17.54
N TYR A 346 -5.35 8.17 16.24
CA TYR A 346 -5.94 9.20 15.41
C TYR A 346 -7.20 8.69 14.70
N HIS A 347 -8.37 9.15 15.12
CA HIS A 347 -9.66 8.81 14.55
C HIS A 347 -10.02 9.73 13.38
N VAL A 348 -9.47 9.41 12.21
CA VAL A 348 -9.51 10.30 11.03
C VAL A 348 -10.90 10.41 10.39
N HIS A 349 -11.77 9.43 10.61
CA HIS A 349 -13.17 9.46 10.16
C HIS A 349 -14.15 9.92 11.24
N GLY A 350 -13.69 10.00 12.49
CA GLY A 350 -14.48 10.39 13.64
C GLY A 350 -14.48 9.33 14.73
N PHE A 351 -15.00 9.72 15.89
CA PHE A 351 -14.89 8.93 17.11
C PHE A 351 -16.19 8.92 17.92
N LEU A 352 -16.70 7.73 18.17
CA LEU A 352 -17.91 7.40 18.92
C LEU A 352 -17.58 6.34 19.98
N PRO A 353 -16.98 6.74 21.11
CA PRO A 353 -16.72 5.82 22.20
C PRO A 353 -18.04 5.31 22.80
N GLN A 354 -18.01 4.10 23.38
CA GLN A 354 -19.18 3.53 24.04
C GLN A 354 -19.53 4.32 25.31
N GLU A 355 -18.51 4.76 26.05
CA GLU A 355 -18.65 5.59 27.26
C GLU A 355 -18.29 7.05 26.94
N LYS A 356 -19.31 7.88 26.68
CA LYS A 356 -19.12 9.30 26.33
C LYS A 356 -18.51 10.15 27.44
N GLU A 357 -18.69 9.75 28.69
CA GLU A 357 -18.30 10.52 29.88
C GLU A 357 -16.77 10.67 30.02
N ASN A 358 -16.01 9.78 29.39
CA ASN A 358 -14.55 9.79 29.42
C ASN A 358 -13.94 10.78 28.42
N TYR A 359 -14.74 11.43 27.58
CA TYR A 359 -14.25 12.22 26.45
C TYR A 359 -15.03 13.54 26.29
N GLU A 360 -14.30 14.62 25.99
CA GLU A 360 -14.88 15.95 25.81
C GLU A 360 -15.09 16.27 24.32
N ASN A 361 -16.06 17.13 23.99
CA ASN A 361 -16.26 17.70 22.64
C ASN A 361 -16.48 16.68 21.50
N LEU A 362 -17.03 15.49 21.81
CA LEU A 362 -17.32 14.44 20.82
C LEU A 362 -18.23 14.89 19.66
N THR A 363 -19.11 15.87 19.89
CA THR A 363 -20.10 16.35 18.90
C THR A 363 -19.46 16.94 17.62
N LYS A 364 -18.17 17.31 17.67
CA LYS A 364 -17.40 17.81 16.51
C LYS A 364 -16.60 16.71 15.79
N SER A 365 -16.57 15.48 16.31
CA SER A 365 -15.72 14.40 15.79
C SER A 365 -16.31 13.68 14.56
N LEU A 366 -17.64 13.71 14.37
CA LEU A 366 -18.38 12.95 13.34
C LEU A 366 -18.25 13.50 11.91
N LEU A 367 -17.06 13.93 11.53
CA LEU A 367 -16.79 14.59 10.25
C LEU A 367 -17.13 13.72 9.03
N VAL A 368 -16.96 12.40 9.09
CA VAL A 368 -17.20 11.51 7.93
C VAL A 368 -18.58 10.84 7.95
N PHE A 369 -19.42 11.14 8.95
CA PHE A 369 -20.75 10.51 9.01
C PHE A 369 -21.70 10.99 7.90
N SER A 370 -21.44 12.15 7.28
CA SER A 370 -22.23 12.63 6.15
C SER A 370 -21.38 12.80 4.89
N GLU A 371 -22.01 12.64 3.73
CA GLU A 371 -21.39 12.88 2.43
C GLU A 371 -20.76 14.28 2.36
N GLU A 372 -21.43 15.32 2.89
CA GLU A 372 -20.87 16.68 2.90
C GLU A 372 -19.58 16.77 3.73
N GLY A 373 -19.53 16.09 4.86
CA GLY A 373 -18.37 16.09 5.74
C GLY A 373 -17.19 15.29 5.16
N TYR A 374 -17.47 14.16 4.49
CA TYR A 374 -16.45 13.42 3.74
C TYR A 374 -15.91 14.24 2.55
N HIS A 375 -16.77 14.91 1.78
CA HIS A 375 -16.35 15.81 0.71
C HIS A 375 -15.52 16.97 1.24
N LYS A 376 -15.89 17.55 2.39
CA LYS A 376 -15.09 18.58 3.04
C LYS A 376 -13.70 18.06 3.41
N LEU A 377 -13.61 16.86 3.98
CA LEU A 377 -12.32 16.22 4.27
C LEU A 377 -11.47 16.02 3.01
N MET A 378 -12.07 15.64 1.89
CA MET A 378 -11.37 15.49 0.60
C MET A 378 -10.88 16.82 0.03
N LEU A 379 -11.69 17.88 0.14
CA LEU A 379 -11.43 19.20 -0.44
C LEU A 379 -10.52 20.09 0.42
N GLU A 380 -10.30 19.76 1.70
CA GLU A 380 -9.45 20.52 2.62
C GLU A 380 -8.13 19.79 2.89
N PRO A 381 -7.06 20.04 2.10
CA PRO A 381 -5.73 19.45 2.33
C PRO A 381 -5.18 19.73 3.73
N TYR A 382 -5.51 20.88 4.31
CA TYR A 382 -5.01 21.32 5.61
C TYR A 382 -5.80 20.78 6.81
N ASN A 383 -6.80 19.92 6.58
CA ASN A 383 -7.48 19.25 7.67
C ASN A 383 -6.48 18.42 8.49
N TRP A 384 -6.55 18.51 9.82
CA TRP A 384 -5.63 17.82 10.75
C TRP A 384 -5.53 16.32 10.46
N ALA A 385 -6.62 15.66 10.06
CA ALA A 385 -6.65 14.24 9.74
C ALA A 385 -5.85 13.91 8.48
N ASN A 386 -5.92 14.76 7.45
CA ASN A 386 -5.14 14.60 6.22
C ASN A 386 -3.65 14.86 6.48
N ILE A 387 -3.32 15.93 7.23
CA ILE A 387 -1.93 16.27 7.57
C ILE A 387 -1.30 15.14 8.40
N SER A 388 -2.01 14.64 9.41
CA SER A 388 -1.51 13.58 10.29
C SER A 388 -1.23 12.29 9.51
N GLN A 389 -2.18 11.84 8.70
CA GLN A 389 -2.00 10.68 7.81
C GLN A 389 -0.82 10.87 6.86
N LEU A 390 -0.75 12.03 6.18
CA LEU A 390 0.30 12.30 5.21
C LEU A 390 1.68 12.34 5.87
N ASN A 391 1.80 12.93 7.07
CA ASN A 391 3.03 12.96 7.84
C ASN A 391 3.55 11.55 8.15
N TYR A 392 2.68 10.66 8.64
CA TYR A 392 3.07 9.28 8.93
C TYR A 392 3.34 8.47 7.67
N MET A 393 2.56 8.65 6.61
CA MET A 393 2.85 8.00 5.34
C MET A 393 4.25 8.44 4.87
N ILE A 394 4.57 9.73 4.79
CA ILE A 394 5.86 10.22 4.26
C ILE A 394 7.06 9.74 5.09
N ASN A 395 6.93 9.70 6.42
CA ASN A 395 8.09 9.52 7.30
C ASN A 395 8.22 8.13 7.92
N ASN A 396 7.21 7.26 7.80
CA ASN A 396 7.15 5.98 8.50
C ASN A 396 6.70 4.82 7.62
N THR A 397 6.90 3.60 8.11
CA THR A 397 6.34 2.38 7.50
C THR A 397 4.93 2.14 8.03
N CYS A 398 3.93 2.30 7.14
CA CYS A 398 2.54 2.03 7.46
C CYS A 398 2.17 0.55 7.26
N LEU A 399 1.53 -0.06 8.25
CA LEU A 399 0.93 -1.39 8.17
C LEU A 399 -0.60 -1.27 8.20
N PHE A 400 -1.25 -1.60 7.09
CA PHE A 400 -2.71 -1.54 6.93
C PHE A 400 -3.34 -2.89 7.31
N ILE A 401 -4.25 -2.87 8.28
CA ILE A 401 -4.93 -4.05 8.85
C ILE A 401 -6.43 -3.83 8.82
N GLY A 402 -7.19 -4.76 8.24
CA GLY A 402 -8.65 -4.68 8.19
C GLY A 402 -9.19 -3.57 7.28
N LEU A 403 -8.37 -3.02 6.39
CA LEU A 403 -8.75 -2.02 5.39
C LEU A 403 -8.90 -2.69 4.02
N SER A 404 -9.99 -2.40 3.32
CA SER A 404 -10.22 -2.82 1.94
C SER A 404 -9.30 -2.10 0.94
N MET A 405 -8.64 -1.03 1.38
CA MET A 405 -7.84 -0.14 0.54
C MET A 405 -8.64 0.48 -0.61
N THR A 406 -9.96 0.64 -0.45
CA THR A 406 -10.87 1.23 -1.47
C THR A 406 -11.23 2.68 -1.23
N ASP A 407 -10.88 3.23 -0.05
CA ASP A 407 -11.19 4.62 0.32
C ASP A 407 -10.48 5.63 -0.62
N PRO A 408 -11.23 6.50 -1.32
CA PRO A 408 -10.65 7.50 -2.22
C PRO A 408 -9.69 8.48 -1.55
N ASN A 409 -9.96 8.92 -0.31
CA ASN A 409 -9.10 9.88 0.38
C ASN A 409 -7.76 9.25 0.74
N MET A 410 -7.78 8.04 1.28
CA MET A 410 -6.57 7.29 1.61
C MET A 410 -5.72 7.03 0.38
N ARG A 411 -6.32 6.64 -0.76
CA ARG A 411 -5.59 6.44 -2.02
C ARG A 411 -4.93 7.72 -2.52
N ARG A 412 -5.66 8.84 -2.48
CA ARG A 412 -5.13 10.17 -2.81
C ARG A 412 -3.94 10.54 -1.92
N LEU A 413 -4.04 10.32 -0.61
CA LEU A 413 -2.95 10.60 0.33
C LEU A 413 -1.73 9.69 0.09
N LEU A 414 -1.95 8.41 -0.17
CA LEU A 414 -0.88 7.46 -0.51
C LEU A 414 -0.14 7.86 -1.79
N GLU A 415 -0.87 8.29 -2.82
CA GLU A 415 -0.29 8.77 -4.07
C GLU A 415 0.59 10.01 -3.84
N ILE A 416 0.08 11.02 -3.10
CA ILE A 416 0.86 12.20 -2.72
C ILE A 416 2.11 11.79 -1.93
N ALA A 417 1.97 10.88 -0.97
CA ALA A 417 3.07 10.44 -0.13
C ALA A 417 4.12 9.65 -0.94
N ALA A 418 3.69 8.80 -1.87
CA ALA A 418 4.55 8.05 -2.77
C ALA A 418 5.36 8.97 -3.70
N GLN A 419 4.76 10.05 -4.21
CA GLN A 419 5.44 11.07 -5.02
C GLN A 419 6.50 11.84 -4.21
N LYS A 420 6.24 12.11 -2.93
CA LYS A 420 7.17 12.86 -2.06
C LYS A 420 8.36 12.02 -1.57
N ARG A 421 8.20 10.70 -1.41
CA ARG A 421 9.26 9.81 -0.88
C ARG A 421 10.31 9.36 -1.89
N THR A 422 10.06 9.56 -3.19
CA THR A 422 10.90 9.06 -4.29
C THR A 422 12.32 9.62 -4.37
N GLU A 423 12.77 10.36 -3.35
CA GLU A 423 14.13 10.88 -3.24
C GLU A 423 15.13 9.89 -2.62
N ASN A 424 14.69 8.75 -2.01
CA ASN A 424 15.62 7.87 -1.28
C ASN A 424 15.56 6.34 -1.47
N ASP A 425 14.58 5.71 -2.13
CA ASP A 425 14.71 4.29 -2.52
C ASP A 425 13.60 3.83 -3.48
N SER A 426 13.90 2.85 -4.32
CA SER A 426 12.96 2.19 -5.24
C SER A 426 11.92 1.31 -4.54
N ASP A 427 12.09 1.08 -3.23
CA ASP A 427 11.33 0.08 -2.50
C ASP A 427 10.02 0.63 -1.92
N CYS A 428 8.97 -0.18 -2.01
CA CYS A 428 7.72 0.10 -1.32
C CYS A 428 7.92 -0.06 0.19
N GLN A 429 7.59 0.97 0.95
CA GLN A 429 7.82 1.01 2.40
C GLN A 429 6.59 0.65 3.22
N HIS A 430 5.41 0.60 2.61
CA HIS A 430 4.15 0.30 3.29
C HIS A 430 3.69 -1.11 2.99
N TYR A 431 2.86 -1.67 3.87
CA TYR A 431 2.38 -3.04 3.76
C TYR A 431 0.89 -3.11 4.08
N ALA A 432 0.12 -3.82 3.26
CA ALA A 432 -1.30 -4.05 3.50
C ALA A 432 -1.58 -5.55 3.58
N ILE A 433 -2.24 -5.98 4.65
CA ILE A 433 -2.68 -7.38 4.78
C ILE A 433 -4.03 -7.55 4.09
N MET A 434 -4.08 -8.37 3.05
CA MET A 434 -5.28 -8.56 2.23
C MET A 434 -5.59 -10.04 2.03
N ARG A 435 -6.88 -10.37 2.06
CA ARG A 435 -7.34 -11.73 1.78
C ARG A 435 -7.31 -12.01 0.28
N ARG A 436 -6.82 -13.19 -0.09
CA ARG A 436 -6.79 -13.65 -1.48
C ARG A 436 -8.19 -13.86 -2.03
N PHE A 437 -8.36 -13.49 -3.29
CA PHE A 437 -9.58 -13.79 -4.02
C PHE A 437 -9.57 -15.28 -4.40
N ARG A 438 -10.54 -16.03 -3.87
CA ARG A 438 -10.70 -17.47 -4.14
C ARG A 438 -12.12 -17.77 -4.60
N MET A 439 -12.25 -18.43 -5.74
CA MET A 439 -13.53 -18.95 -6.23
C MET A 439 -13.80 -20.34 -5.64
N LYS A 440 -15.06 -20.66 -5.33
CA LYS A 440 -15.42 -21.97 -4.72
C LYS A 440 -15.05 -23.17 -5.60
N GLU A 441 -15.01 -22.99 -6.93
CA GLU A 441 -14.66 -24.01 -7.93
C GLU A 441 -13.16 -23.99 -8.32
N SER A 442 -12.35 -23.16 -7.64
CA SER A 442 -10.94 -22.93 -7.99
C SER A 442 -10.05 -24.16 -7.92
N ALA A 443 -10.42 -25.19 -7.14
CA ALA A 443 -9.59 -26.37 -6.94
C ALA A 443 -9.49 -27.23 -8.22
N GLU A 444 -10.53 -27.23 -9.06
CA GLU A 444 -10.71 -28.20 -10.15
C GLU A 444 -10.38 -27.66 -11.55
N VAL A 445 -10.31 -26.33 -11.73
CA VAL A 445 -10.17 -25.70 -13.05
C VAL A 445 -8.91 -24.84 -13.14
N ASP A 446 -7.97 -25.22 -14.01
CA ASP A 446 -6.67 -24.53 -14.17
C ASP A 446 -6.79 -23.10 -14.73
N SER A 447 -7.83 -22.81 -15.51
CA SER A 447 -8.11 -21.44 -15.99
C SER A 447 -8.51 -20.52 -14.85
N ILE A 448 -9.26 -21.02 -13.85
CA ILE A 448 -9.64 -20.25 -12.65
C ILE A 448 -8.40 -19.95 -11.81
N LYS A 449 -7.52 -20.94 -11.58
CA LYS A 449 -6.25 -20.73 -10.86
C LYS A 449 -5.36 -19.71 -11.57
N SER A 450 -5.34 -19.73 -12.90
CA SER A 450 -4.58 -18.75 -13.69
C SER A 450 -5.17 -17.35 -13.56
N PHE A 451 -6.50 -17.21 -13.62
CA PHE A 451 -7.17 -15.94 -13.38
C PHE A 451 -6.90 -15.38 -11.96
N GLU A 452 -6.99 -16.23 -10.92
CA GLU A 452 -6.70 -15.82 -9.54
C GLU A 452 -5.28 -15.25 -9.40
N ARG A 453 -4.28 -15.93 -9.98
CA ARG A 453 -2.88 -15.46 -9.97
C ARG A 453 -2.68 -14.16 -10.74
N VAL A 454 -3.35 -14.02 -11.89
CA VAL A 454 -3.34 -12.78 -12.67
C VAL A 454 -3.97 -11.64 -11.87
N ASN A 455 -5.13 -11.88 -11.24
CA ASN A 455 -5.80 -10.89 -10.41
C ASN A 455 -4.95 -10.45 -9.21
N GLU A 456 -4.30 -11.40 -8.51
CA GLU A 456 -3.36 -11.09 -7.42
C GLU A 456 -2.19 -10.23 -7.91
N THR A 457 -1.62 -10.57 -9.07
CA THR A 457 -0.47 -9.85 -9.63
C THR A 457 -0.85 -8.45 -10.11
N LEU A 458 -2.05 -8.29 -10.69
CA LEU A 458 -2.61 -6.97 -11.02
C LEU A 458 -2.82 -6.14 -9.76
N GLN A 459 -3.45 -6.69 -8.71
CA GLN A 459 -3.65 -5.97 -7.44
C GLN A 459 -2.32 -5.57 -6.79
N GLU A 460 -1.33 -6.48 -6.78
CA GLU A 460 0.02 -6.16 -6.32
C GLU A 460 0.61 -4.99 -7.10
N SER A 461 0.46 -4.96 -8.43
CA SER A 461 0.95 -3.86 -9.27
C SER A 461 0.28 -2.53 -8.92
N PHE A 462 -1.05 -2.50 -8.83
CA PHE A 462 -1.81 -1.30 -8.46
C PHE A 462 -1.41 -0.74 -7.08
N PHE A 463 -1.25 -1.60 -6.07
CA PHE A 463 -0.82 -1.14 -4.75
C PHE A 463 0.65 -0.76 -4.72
N LYS A 464 1.51 -1.41 -5.52
CA LYS A 464 2.91 -1.04 -5.70
C LYS A 464 3.02 0.37 -6.26
N GLU A 465 2.16 0.80 -7.18
CA GLU A 465 2.11 2.19 -7.66
C GLU A 465 1.80 3.19 -6.53
N LEU A 466 0.98 2.80 -5.56
CA LEU A 466 0.67 3.61 -4.36
C LEU A 466 1.74 3.49 -3.25
N GLY A 467 2.82 2.73 -3.48
CA GLY A 467 3.89 2.52 -2.48
C GLY A 467 3.60 1.46 -1.43
N VAL A 468 2.63 0.58 -1.69
CA VAL A 468 2.15 -0.44 -0.74
C VAL A 468 2.45 -1.85 -1.28
N ASN A 469 3.14 -2.66 -0.48
CA ASN A 469 3.29 -4.10 -0.71
C ASN A 469 2.08 -4.85 -0.16
N VAL A 470 1.56 -5.84 -0.89
CA VAL A 470 0.45 -6.66 -0.41
C VAL A 470 0.97 -7.93 0.28
N ILE A 471 0.50 -8.16 1.50
CA ILE A 471 0.70 -9.38 2.29
C ILE A 471 -0.57 -10.22 2.16
N TRP A 472 -0.56 -11.19 1.25
CA TRP A 472 -1.70 -12.07 0.98
C TRP A 472 -1.93 -13.07 2.11
N ILE A 473 -3.19 -13.21 2.56
CA ILE A 473 -3.69 -14.24 3.49
C ILE A 473 -4.82 -15.07 2.87
N ASP A 474 -4.95 -16.33 3.25
CA ASP A 474 -6.07 -17.18 2.86
C ASP A 474 -7.25 -17.00 3.86
N GLU A 475 -6.93 -16.86 5.16
CA GLU A 475 -7.88 -16.68 6.25
C GLU A 475 -7.51 -15.52 7.20
N PHE A 476 -8.52 -14.84 7.76
CA PHE A 476 -8.31 -13.72 8.69
C PHE A 476 -7.68 -14.14 10.03
N SER A 477 -7.82 -15.41 10.41
CA SER A 477 -7.18 -16.03 11.57
C SER A 477 -5.65 -16.06 11.48
N GLU A 478 -5.06 -15.86 10.30
CA GLU A 478 -3.62 -15.78 10.11
C GLU A 478 -3.04 -14.42 10.54
N ILE A 479 -3.85 -13.36 10.61
CA ILE A 479 -3.37 -12.00 10.92
C ILE A 479 -2.73 -11.93 12.31
N PRO A 480 -3.36 -12.42 13.40
CA PRO A 480 -2.74 -12.46 14.73
C PRO A 480 -1.34 -13.10 14.73
N ALA A 481 -1.17 -14.23 14.03
CA ALA A 481 0.12 -14.92 13.94
C ALA A 481 1.18 -14.09 13.18
N ILE A 482 0.78 -13.37 12.13
CA ILE A 482 1.66 -12.44 11.40
C ILE A 482 2.12 -11.30 12.34
N LEU A 483 1.21 -10.73 13.14
CA LEU A 483 1.56 -9.66 14.08
C LEU A 483 2.53 -10.13 15.18
N LYS A 484 2.35 -11.34 15.71
CA LYS A 484 3.30 -11.97 16.64
C LYS A 484 4.70 -12.09 16.04
N GLN A 485 4.80 -12.52 14.78
CA GLN A 485 6.08 -12.63 14.07
C GLN A 485 6.75 -11.27 13.88
N ILE A 486 5.99 -10.22 13.53
CA ILE A 486 6.51 -8.85 13.41
C ILE A 486 7.09 -8.36 14.74
N LYS A 487 6.45 -8.68 15.87
CA LYS A 487 6.97 -8.33 17.20
C LYS A 487 8.26 -9.09 17.56
N GLY A 488 8.53 -10.23 16.93
CA GLY A 488 9.65 -11.13 17.26
C GLY A 488 9.29 -12.22 18.27
N ASN A 489 8.00 -12.42 18.57
CA ASN A 489 7.54 -13.51 19.42
C ASN A 489 7.37 -14.77 18.56
N TYR A 490 8.46 -15.50 18.32
CA TYR A 490 8.36 -16.83 17.72
C TYR A 490 7.74 -17.79 18.74
N GLU A 491 6.55 -18.32 18.43
CA GLU A 491 6.16 -19.59 19.01
C GLU A 491 7.16 -20.61 18.48
N SER A 492 8.10 -21.02 19.33
CA SER A 492 8.95 -22.18 19.11
C SER A 492 8.04 -23.41 19.00
N TYR A 493 7.63 -23.74 17.78
CA TYR A 493 7.01 -25.02 17.44
C TYR A 493 8.08 -26.08 17.20
#